data_AF-A0A7S1ZMX2-F1
#
_entry.id   AF-A0A7S1ZMX2-F1
#
_cell.length_a   1.000
_cell.length_b   1.000
_cell.length_c   1.000
_cell.angle_alpha   90.00
_cell.angle_beta   90.00
_cell.angle_gamma   90.00
#
_symmetry.space_group_name_H-M   'P 1'
#
loop_
_entity.id
_entity.type
_entity.pdbx_description
1 polymer ?
#
loop_
_entity_poly.entity_id
_entity_poly.type
_entity_poly.pdbx_seq_one_letter_code
_entity_poly.pdbx_strand_id
1 'polypeptide(L)'
;MRQILSALVLLASIAHAKQSAKQGLSQSLKHAKNKTACDYIHPEELPKECFCKEPGPFSLLVQCNKKFTNKYFNDTIGMKIDVEPCNPLGSSISLDVVEKDHDIDYTITGIRAGESKNIPIPGLSILVPGIGHLGVDAAVYIGGNPDQLTLKVGLNACVAVSDKNMCASSIPGLKKILPWYVLSGTYAFGEICKNNATLAEM
;
A
#
# COMPACT_ATOMS: atom_id res chain seq x y z
N MET A 1 11.12 22.72 -70.59
CA MET A 1 11.27 21.46 -69.83
C MET A 1 11.62 21.71 -68.34
N ARG A 2 10.98 22.68 -67.68
CA ARG A 2 11.28 23.05 -66.27
C ARG A 2 10.05 23.27 -65.37
N GLN A 3 8.83 23.22 -65.91
CA GLN A 3 7.60 23.48 -65.14
C GLN A 3 6.85 22.23 -64.68
N ILE A 4 7.23 21.04 -65.14
CA ILE A 4 6.56 19.78 -64.76
C ILE A 4 7.18 19.16 -63.48
N LEU A 5 8.42 19.53 -63.15
CA LEU A 5 9.13 18.96 -61.99
C LEU A 5 8.66 19.49 -60.63
N SER A 6 8.10 20.70 -60.55
CA SER A 6 7.69 21.29 -59.25
C SER A 6 6.36 20.75 -58.71
N ALA A 7 5.46 20.26 -59.57
CA ALA A 7 4.16 19.75 -59.15
C ALA A 7 4.24 18.35 -58.50
N LEU A 8 5.20 17.51 -58.92
CA LEU A 8 5.37 16.17 -58.34
C LEU A 8 5.99 16.19 -56.94
N VAL A 9 6.83 17.19 -56.61
CA VAL A 9 7.48 17.28 -55.29
C VAL A 9 6.49 17.74 -54.21
N LEU A 10 5.49 18.56 -54.55
CA LEU A 10 4.48 19.01 -53.59
C LEU A 10 3.50 17.89 -53.19
N LEU A 11 3.13 16.99 -54.11
CA LEU A 11 2.18 15.91 -53.80
C LEU A 11 2.81 14.80 -52.92
N ALA A 12 4.11 14.56 -53.03
CA ALA A 12 4.82 13.59 -52.19
C ALA A 12 4.97 14.05 -50.72
N SER A 13 4.96 15.36 -50.47
CA SER A 13 5.15 15.95 -49.14
C SER A 13 3.88 15.91 -48.28
N ILE A 14 2.70 15.94 -48.90
CA ILE A 14 1.41 15.91 -48.18
C ILE A 14 1.04 14.47 -47.75
N ALA A 15 1.46 13.46 -48.51
CA ALA A 15 1.22 12.05 -48.16
C ALA A 15 2.02 11.62 -46.92
N HIS A 16 3.27 12.08 -46.77
CA HIS A 16 4.12 11.77 -45.61
C HIS A 16 3.64 12.43 -44.31
N ALA A 17 3.05 13.63 -44.38
CA ALA A 17 2.54 14.33 -43.19
C ALA A 17 1.29 13.66 -42.57
N LYS A 18 0.42 13.08 -43.40
CA LYS A 18 -0.79 12.36 -42.91
C LYS A 18 -0.49 11.02 -42.24
N GLN A 19 0.62 10.38 -42.60
CA GLN A 19 1.00 9.07 -42.06
C GLN A 19 1.64 9.18 -40.67
N SER A 20 2.37 10.27 -40.41
CA SER A 20 3.02 10.53 -39.11
C SER A 20 2.01 10.83 -37.98
N ALA A 21 0.92 11.55 -38.27
CA ALA A 21 -0.11 11.87 -37.28
C ALA A 21 -0.95 10.65 -36.86
N LYS A 22 -1.23 9.70 -37.78
CA LYS A 22 -1.94 8.44 -37.45
C LYS A 22 -1.06 7.48 -36.64
N GLN A 23 0.26 7.48 -36.85
CA GLN A 23 1.18 6.64 -36.09
C GLN A 23 1.46 7.18 -34.68
N GLY A 24 1.49 8.52 -34.49
CA GLY A 24 1.62 9.13 -33.16
C GLY A 24 0.41 8.86 -32.24
N LEU A 25 -0.81 8.91 -32.78
CA LEU A 25 -2.03 8.63 -32.01
C LEU A 25 -2.20 7.12 -31.72
N SER A 26 -1.78 6.26 -32.65
CA SER A 26 -1.82 4.81 -32.47
C SER A 26 -0.77 4.28 -31.49
N GLN A 27 0.39 4.95 -31.37
CA GLN A 27 1.41 4.61 -30.36
C GLN A 27 1.06 5.13 -28.97
N SER A 28 0.35 6.26 -28.86
CA SER A 28 -0.14 6.76 -27.58
C SER A 28 -1.26 5.88 -26.98
N LEU A 29 -2.05 5.20 -27.82
CA LEU A 29 -3.09 4.25 -27.40
C LEU A 29 -2.59 2.83 -27.11
N LYS A 30 -1.34 2.49 -27.44
CA LYS A 30 -0.73 1.17 -27.15
C LYS A 30 0.10 1.13 -25.86
N HIS A 31 0.01 2.19 -25.06
CA HIS A 31 0.66 2.28 -23.76
C HIS A 31 -0.30 2.80 -22.68
N ALA A 32 -1.58 2.44 -22.77
CA ALA A 32 -2.37 2.31 -21.54
C ALA A 32 -1.77 1.14 -20.77
N LYS A 33 -0.71 1.40 -19.97
CA LYS A 33 -0.33 0.46 -18.92
C LYS A 33 -1.59 0.25 -18.11
N ASN A 34 -2.14 -0.96 -18.13
CA ASN A 34 -3.14 -1.36 -17.16
C ASN A 34 -2.48 -1.15 -15.79
N LYS A 35 -2.85 -0.06 -15.11
CA LYS A 35 -2.32 0.25 -13.80
C LYS A 35 -2.73 -0.88 -12.85
N THR A 36 -1.73 -1.41 -12.18
CA THR A 36 -1.87 -2.35 -11.08
C THR A 36 -2.42 -1.59 -9.86
N ALA A 37 -3.14 -2.25 -8.96
CA ALA A 37 -3.43 -1.75 -7.61
C ALA A 37 -2.14 -1.30 -6.89
N CYS A 38 -1.02 -2.01 -7.08
CA CYS A 38 0.27 -1.56 -6.53
C CYS A 38 0.76 -0.23 -7.12
N ASP A 39 0.41 0.13 -8.37
CA ASP A 39 0.77 1.43 -8.95
C ASP A 39 0.08 2.62 -8.27
N TYR A 40 -0.97 2.37 -7.47
CA TYR A 40 -1.64 3.40 -6.66
C TYR A 40 -0.96 3.60 -5.31
N ILE A 41 -0.09 2.67 -4.89
CA ILE A 41 0.77 2.83 -3.72
C ILE A 41 2.14 3.24 -4.23
N HIS A 42 2.42 4.53 -4.13
CA HIS A 42 3.70 5.08 -4.52
C HIS A 42 4.85 4.37 -3.78
N PRO A 43 5.86 3.80 -4.48
CA PRO A 43 6.95 3.06 -3.85
C PRO A 43 7.70 3.84 -2.78
N GLU A 44 7.78 5.17 -2.93
CA GLU A 44 8.36 6.11 -1.96
C GLU A 44 7.56 6.26 -0.66
N GLU A 45 6.28 5.86 -0.64
CA GLU A 45 5.44 5.86 0.56
C GLU A 45 5.60 4.58 1.38
N LEU A 46 6.11 3.51 0.76
CA LEU A 46 6.39 2.26 1.47
C LEU A 46 7.74 2.32 2.18
N PRO A 47 7.86 1.77 3.40
CA PRO A 47 9.17 1.57 4.01
C PRO A 47 10.06 0.73 3.09
N LYS A 48 11.37 1.04 3.07
CA LYS A 48 12.35 0.37 2.18
C LYS A 48 12.44 -1.16 2.35
N GLU A 49 12.01 -1.67 3.49
CA GLU A 49 11.94 -3.10 3.81
C GLU A 49 10.66 -3.79 3.30
N CYS A 50 9.77 -3.04 2.65
CA CYS A 50 8.47 -3.48 2.16
C CYS A 50 8.42 -3.49 0.64
N PHE A 51 7.58 -4.35 0.10
CA PHE A 51 7.24 -4.36 -1.32
C PHE A 51 5.75 -4.68 -1.50
N CYS A 52 5.17 -4.19 -2.59
CA CYS A 52 3.80 -4.48 -2.98
C CYS A 52 3.78 -5.57 -4.06
N LYS A 53 2.82 -6.50 -3.97
CA LYS A 53 2.51 -7.53 -4.97
C LYS A 53 1.00 -7.59 -5.19
N GLU A 54 0.61 -8.23 -6.29
CA GLU A 54 -0.79 -8.47 -6.64
C GLU A 54 -1.04 -9.97 -6.76
N PRO A 55 -1.52 -10.62 -5.68
CA PRO A 55 -1.76 -12.06 -5.71
C PRO A 55 -2.98 -12.43 -6.57
N GLY A 56 -3.88 -11.48 -6.82
CA GLY A 56 -5.05 -11.64 -7.65
C GLY A 56 -5.62 -10.30 -8.13
N PRO A 57 -6.63 -10.33 -9.01
CA PRO A 57 -7.24 -9.12 -9.55
C PRO A 57 -7.72 -8.21 -8.42
N PHE A 58 -7.27 -6.94 -8.43
CA PHE A 58 -7.75 -5.90 -7.53
C PHE A 58 -7.49 -6.13 -6.03
N SER A 59 -6.68 -7.14 -5.69
CA SER A 59 -6.09 -7.36 -4.37
C SER A 59 -4.66 -6.83 -4.36
N LEU A 60 -4.24 -6.25 -3.25
CA LEU A 60 -2.85 -5.82 -3.07
C LEU A 60 -2.29 -6.41 -1.78
N LEU A 61 -1.08 -6.95 -1.89
CA LEU A 61 -0.37 -7.58 -0.79
C LEU A 61 0.93 -6.82 -0.55
N VAL A 62 0.99 -6.09 0.56
CA VAL A 62 2.21 -5.44 1.04
C VAL A 62 2.91 -6.38 1.99
N GLN A 63 4.13 -6.80 1.66
CA GLN A 63 4.94 -7.66 2.52
C GLN A 63 6.18 -6.89 2.97
N CYS A 64 6.43 -6.92 4.27
CA CYS A 64 7.55 -6.26 4.91
C CYS A 64 8.34 -7.25 5.74
N ASN A 65 9.65 -7.05 5.80
CA ASN A 65 10.50 -7.75 6.75
C ASN A 65 11.41 -6.75 7.49
N LYS A 66 10.94 -6.25 8.64
CA LYS A 66 11.59 -5.18 9.37
C LYS A 66 12.46 -5.72 10.49
N LYS A 67 13.78 -5.53 10.33
CA LYS A 67 14.71 -5.71 11.44
C LYS A 67 14.73 -4.45 12.32
N PHE A 68 14.36 -4.64 13.58
CA PHE A 68 14.54 -3.66 14.65
C PHE A 68 15.85 -3.96 15.36
N THR A 69 16.73 -2.97 15.46
CA THR A 69 18.05 -3.14 16.11
C THR A 69 18.28 -1.97 17.03
N ASN A 70 17.66 -2.03 18.21
CA ASN A 70 17.80 -1.01 19.24
C ASN A 70 17.78 -1.63 20.64
N LYS A 71 18.11 -0.83 21.66
CA LYS A 71 18.23 -1.29 23.05
C LYS A 71 16.92 -1.74 23.71
N TYR A 72 15.76 -1.38 23.15
CA TYR A 72 14.43 -1.74 23.66
C TYR A 72 13.85 -2.94 22.92
N PHE A 73 14.26 -3.14 21.67
CA PHE A 73 13.70 -4.14 20.76
C PHE A 73 14.74 -4.54 19.71
N ASN A 74 15.15 -5.81 19.74
CA ASN A 74 16.13 -6.37 18.84
C ASN A 74 15.57 -7.65 18.21
N ASP A 75 14.73 -7.47 17.19
CA ASP A 75 13.94 -8.54 16.60
C ASP A 75 13.67 -8.27 15.11
N THR A 76 13.23 -9.29 14.36
CA THR A 76 12.84 -9.18 12.95
C THR A 76 11.36 -9.51 12.78
N ILE A 77 10.57 -8.49 12.50
CA ILE A 77 9.13 -8.63 12.31
C ILE A 77 8.79 -8.69 10.83
N GLY A 78 8.17 -9.79 10.43
CA GLY A 78 7.47 -9.90 9.16
C GLY A 78 6.05 -9.37 9.31
N MET A 79 5.60 -8.56 8.37
CA MET A 79 4.21 -8.14 8.29
C MET A 79 3.71 -8.30 6.86
N LYS A 80 2.56 -8.95 6.71
CA LYS A 80 1.83 -9.02 5.44
C LYS A 80 0.52 -8.27 5.63
N ILE A 81 0.22 -7.34 4.73
CA ILE A 81 -1.03 -6.60 4.73
C ILE A 81 -1.71 -6.89 3.40
N ASP A 82 -2.84 -7.58 3.46
CA ASP A 82 -3.71 -7.78 2.31
C ASP A 82 -4.79 -6.70 2.35
N VAL A 83 -4.91 -5.92 1.28
CA VAL A 83 -5.96 -4.92 1.14
C VAL A 83 -6.84 -5.30 -0.04
N GLU A 84 -8.13 -5.43 0.24
CA GLU A 84 -9.17 -5.64 -0.75
C GLU A 84 -9.97 -4.34 -0.92
N PRO A 85 -9.50 -3.39 -1.75
CA PRO A 85 -10.23 -2.14 -1.96
C PRO A 85 -11.61 -2.37 -2.57
N CYS A 86 -11.77 -3.39 -3.42
CA CYS A 86 -12.98 -3.60 -4.22
C CYS A 86 -13.95 -4.65 -3.64
N ASN A 87 -13.86 -4.95 -2.34
CA ASN A 87 -14.76 -5.93 -1.70
C ASN A 87 -16.23 -5.44 -1.74
N PRO A 88 -17.20 -6.27 -2.17
CA PRO A 88 -18.62 -5.89 -2.25
C PRO A 88 -19.26 -5.47 -0.91
N LEU A 89 -18.70 -5.93 0.21
CA LEU A 89 -19.14 -5.58 1.56
C LEU A 89 -18.45 -4.33 2.11
N GLY A 90 -17.67 -3.63 1.27
CA GLY A 90 -16.83 -2.49 1.63
C GLY A 90 -15.38 -2.90 1.78
N SER A 91 -14.45 -1.98 1.46
CA SER A 91 -13.02 -2.23 1.47
C SER A 91 -12.56 -2.85 2.79
N SER A 92 -11.67 -3.84 2.71
CA SER A 92 -11.21 -4.61 3.88
C SER A 92 -9.70 -4.82 3.89
N ILE A 93 -9.20 -5.13 5.08
CA ILE A 93 -7.79 -5.44 5.34
C ILE A 93 -7.70 -6.71 6.19
N SER A 94 -6.72 -7.55 5.88
CA SER A 94 -6.17 -8.54 6.79
C SER A 94 -4.68 -8.31 6.99
N LEU A 95 -4.16 -8.75 8.13
CA LEU A 95 -2.74 -8.66 8.47
C LEU A 95 -2.24 -9.99 8.99
N ASP A 96 -1.07 -10.41 8.56
CA ASP A 96 -0.29 -11.43 9.25
C ASP A 96 0.93 -10.76 9.88
N VAL A 97 1.16 -11.01 11.16
CA VAL A 97 2.38 -10.61 11.87
C VAL A 97 3.14 -11.86 12.24
N VAL A 98 4.40 -11.93 11.79
CA VAL A 98 5.28 -13.07 12.05
C VAL A 98 6.59 -12.64 12.69
N GLU A 99 7.07 -13.43 13.63
CA GLU A 99 8.37 -13.31 14.27
C GLU A 99 8.86 -14.73 14.60
N LYS A 100 10.10 -15.07 14.22
CA LYS A 100 10.58 -16.46 14.23
C LYS A 100 11.18 -16.90 15.56
N ASP A 101 11.87 -16.03 16.27
CA ASP A 101 12.64 -16.34 17.47
C ASP A 101 11.71 -16.64 18.66
N HIS A 102 10.50 -16.08 18.67
CA HIS A 102 9.45 -16.29 19.67
C HIS A 102 8.22 -17.04 19.12
N ASP A 103 8.31 -17.64 17.94
CA ASP A 103 7.25 -18.45 17.30
C ASP A 103 5.89 -17.71 17.19
N ILE A 104 5.94 -16.45 16.77
CA ILE A 104 4.75 -15.63 16.56
C ILE A 104 4.32 -15.80 15.11
N ASP A 105 3.08 -16.27 14.93
CA ASP A 105 2.34 -16.23 13.67
C ASP A 105 0.89 -15.87 14.00
N TYR A 106 0.56 -14.59 13.81
CA TYR A 106 -0.72 -14.03 14.22
C TYR A 106 -1.44 -13.35 13.07
N THR A 107 -2.55 -13.96 12.67
CA THR A 107 -3.42 -13.46 11.60
C THR A 107 -4.58 -12.65 12.19
N ILE A 108 -4.78 -11.46 11.63
CA ILE A 108 -5.85 -10.54 11.93
C ILE A 108 -6.72 -10.38 10.69
N THR A 109 -8.01 -10.65 10.79
CA THR A 109 -8.94 -10.55 9.66
C THR A 109 -10.16 -9.71 10.01
N GLY A 110 -10.99 -9.44 9.00
CA GLY A 110 -12.30 -8.82 9.19
C GLY A 110 -12.23 -7.34 9.55
N ILE A 111 -11.13 -6.65 9.24
CA ILE A 111 -11.05 -5.20 9.40
C ILE A 111 -11.67 -4.55 8.17
N ARG A 112 -12.68 -3.70 8.39
CA ARG A 112 -13.46 -3.08 7.30
C ARG A 112 -13.42 -1.56 7.37
N ALA A 113 -13.69 -0.92 6.24
CA ALA A 113 -13.78 0.53 6.15
C ALA A 113 -14.71 1.14 7.21
N GLY A 114 -14.23 2.23 7.83
CA GLY A 114 -14.87 2.88 8.99
C GLY A 114 -14.30 2.44 10.34
N GLU A 115 -13.42 1.43 10.37
CA GLU A 115 -12.85 0.92 11.61
C GLU A 115 -11.49 1.55 11.96
N SER A 116 -11.30 1.78 13.26
CA SER A 116 -9.99 2.04 13.88
C SER A 116 -9.79 1.06 15.03
N LYS A 117 -8.74 0.24 14.95
CA LYS A 117 -8.45 -0.80 15.94
C LYS A 117 -6.97 -0.80 16.30
N ASN A 118 -6.69 -0.98 17.59
CA ASN A 118 -5.39 -1.42 18.09
C ASN A 118 -5.58 -2.85 18.58
N ILE A 119 -4.97 -3.81 17.89
CA ILE A 119 -5.19 -5.23 18.14
C ILE A 119 -3.90 -5.79 18.74
N PRO A 120 -3.90 -6.24 20.00
CA PRO A 120 -2.69 -6.75 20.64
C PRO A 120 -2.20 -8.00 19.92
N ILE A 121 -0.89 -8.06 19.67
CA ILE A 121 -0.21 -9.22 19.09
C ILE A 121 0.31 -10.07 20.25
N PRO A 122 -0.26 -11.27 20.49
CA PRO A 122 0.17 -12.12 21.60
C PRO A 122 1.66 -12.45 21.54
N GLY A 123 2.33 -12.40 22.69
CA GLY A 123 3.76 -12.70 22.82
C GLY A 123 4.69 -11.57 22.39
N LEU A 124 4.21 -10.57 21.65
CA LEU A 124 5.04 -9.46 21.17
C LEU A 124 5.04 -8.30 22.17
N SER A 125 6.21 -8.01 22.75
CA SER A 125 6.38 -6.90 23.69
C SER A 125 7.73 -6.21 23.57
N ILE A 126 7.81 -4.98 24.05
CA ILE A 126 9.02 -4.16 24.09
C ILE A 126 9.37 -3.87 25.54
N LEU A 127 10.61 -4.13 25.93
CA LEU A 127 11.09 -3.83 27.27
C LEU A 127 11.63 -2.40 27.32
N VAL A 128 11.00 -1.54 28.13
CA VAL A 128 11.43 -0.18 28.37
C VAL A 128 11.95 -0.05 29.80
N PRO A 129 13.26 0.23 30.01
CA PRO A 129 13.84 0.44 31.33
C PRO A 129 13.08 1.50 32.14
N GLY A 130 12.74 1.16 33.37
CA GLY A 130 11.99 2.03 34.30
C GLY A 130 10.47 2.06 34.09
N ILE A 131 9.95 1.46 33.00
CA ILE A 131 8.49 1.38 32.74
C ILE A 131 8.03 -0.09 32.77
N GLY A 132 8.78 -0.99 32.14
CA GLY A 132 8.42 -2.41 32.02
C GLY A 132 8.11 -2.80 30.58
N HIS A 133 7.25 -3.81 30.42
CA HIS A 133 6.87 -4.35 29.12
C HIS A 133 5.69 -3.56 28.51
N LEU A 134 5.87 -3.11 27.28
CA LEU A 134 4.80 -2.56 26.46
C LEU A 134 4.34 -3.63 25.48
N GLY A 135 3.03 -3.91 25.46
CA GLY A 135 2.45 -4.78 24.44
C GLY A 135 2.54 -4.11 23.07
N VAL A 136 2.82 -4.89 22.03
CA VAL A 136 2.79 -4.41 20.64
C VAL A 136 1.42 -4.71 20.06
N ASP A 137 0.81 -3.67 19.49
CA ASP A 137 -0.47 -3.74 18.82
C ASP A 137 -0.29 -3.54 17.31
N ALA A 138 -1.06 -4.28 16.52
CA ALA A 138 -1.38 -3.88 15.16
C ALA A 138 -2.32 -2.68 15.20
N ALA A 139 -1.82 -1.52 14.78
CA ALA A 139 -2.56 -0.27 14.69
C ALA A 139 -3.12 -0.12 13.28
N VAL A 140 -4.43 -0.25 13.15
CA VAL A 140 -5.12 -0.27 11.86
C VAL A 140 -6.22 0.79 11.83
N TYR A 141 -6.21 1.59 10.78
CA TYR A 141 -7.30 2.47 10.41
C TYR A 141 -7.55 2.35 8.92
N ILE A 142 -8.82 2.19 8.58
CA ILE A 142 -9.32 2.17 7.21
C ILE A 142 -10.56 3.08 7.16
N GLY A 143 -10.54 4.07 6.29
CA GLY A 143 -11.62 5.04 6.16
C GLY A 143 -11.91 5.40 4.71
N GLY A 144 -13.11 5.92 4.45
CA GLY A 144 -13.54 6.32 3.12
C GLY A 144 -14.07 5.16 2.28
N ASN A 145 -13.84 5.23 0.97
CA ASN A 145 -14.36 4.30 -0.04
C ASN A 145 -13.29 4.09 -1.13
N PRO A 146 -13.51 3.23 -2.14
CA PRO A 146 -12.47 2.96 -3.14
C PRO A 146 -11.96 4.19 -3.91
N ASP A 147 -12.78 5.21 -4.14
CA ASP A 147 -12.33 6.45 -4.81
C ASP A 147 -11.43 7.30 -3.89
N GLN A 148 -11.53 7.13 -2.56
CA GLN A 148 -10.75 7.85 -1.55
C GLN A 148 -10.56 6.97 -0.29
N LEU A 149 -9.68 5.97 -0.40
CA LEU A 149 -9.45 4.99 0.66
C LEU A 149 -8.27 5.44 1.53
N THR A 150 -8.55 5.92 2.74
CA THR A 150 -7.51 6.29 3.70
C THR A 150 -7.08 5.06 4.50
N LEU A 151 -5.80 4.72 4.43
CA LEU A 151 -5.19 3.60 5.14
C LEU A 151 -4.11 4.10 6.09
N LYS A 152 -4.13 3.62 7.32
CA LYS A 152 -3.03 3.79 8.28
C LYS A 152 -2.83 2.49 9.04
N VAL A 153 -1.85 1.72 8.59
CA VAL A 153 -1.62 0.33 9.00
C VAL A 153 -0.18 0.17 9.44
N GLY A 154 0.04 -0.36 10.63
CA GLY A 154 1.38 -0.51 11.19
C GLY A 154 1.40 -1.16 12.55
N LEU A 155 2.55 -1.05 13.20
CA LEU A 155 2.75 -1.48 14.58
C LEU A 155 2.85 -0.27 15.49
N ASN A 156 2.28 -0.38 16.67
CA ASN A 156 2.48 0.54 17.77
C ASN A 156 2.71 -0.24 19.07
N ALA A 157 3.21 0.42 20.11
CA ALA A 157 3.32 -0.22 21.41
C ALA A 157 2.75 0.71 22.47
N CYS A 158 1.86 0.19 23.30
CA CYS A 158 1.22 0.94 24.36
C CYS A 158 1.13 0.09 25.63
N VAL A 159 1.03 0.76 26.77
CA VAL A 159 0.75 0.13 28.06
C VAL A 159 -0.21 1.01 28.84
N ALA A 160 -1.17 0.38 29.49
CA ALA A 160 -2.01 1.05 30.47
C ALA A 160 -1.23 1.15 31.79
N VAL A 161 -0.93 2.37 32.22
CA VAL A 161 -0.33 2.65 33.52
C VAL A 161 -1.37 3.41 34.35
N SER A 162 -2.11 2.68 35.19
CA SER A 162 -3.28 3.23 35.91
C SER A 162 -4.30 3.82 34.90
N ASP A 163 -4.84 5.03 35.14
CA ASP A 163 -5.83 5.68 34.28
C ASP A 163 -5.25 6.32 33.00
N LYS A 164 -3.96 6.10 32.70
CA LYS A 164 -3.28 6.72 31.56
C LYS A 164 -2.68 5.65 30.64
N ASN A 165 -3.00 5.74 29.35
CA ASN A 165 -2.29 4.99 28.32
C ASN A 165 -1.00 5.70 27.95
N MET A 166 0.12 5.00 28.08
CA MET A 166 1.42 5.47 27.63
C MET A 166 1.84 4.67 26.40
N CYS A 167 2.07 5.37 25.29
CA CYS A 167 2.47 4.75 24.04
C CYS A 167 3.91 5.08 23.67
N ALA A 168 4.47 4.28 22.77
CA ALA A 168 5.82 4.42 22.25
C ALA A 168 6.14 5.83 21.72
N SER A 169 5.16 6.48 21.08
CA SER A 169 5.26 7.85 20.57
C SER A 169 5.59 8.88 21.65
N SER A 170 5.19 8.64 22.91
CA SER A 170 5.42 9.51 24.05
C SER A 170 6.72 9.17 24.81
N ILE A 171 7.39 8.06 24.48
CA ILE A 171 8.57 7.58 25.20
C ILE A 171 9.85 8.00 24.45
N PRO A 172 10.77 8.75 25.09
CA PRO A 172 12.05 9.11 24.50
C PRO A 172 12.86 7.90 24.04
N GLY A 173 13.35 7.96 22.80
CA GLY A 173 14.07 6.88 22.15
C GLY A 173 13.15 5.88 21.44
N LEU A 174 12.02 5.50 22.03
CA LEU A 174 11.08 4.57 21.39
C LEU A 174 10.26 5.24 20.28
N LYS A 175 9.97 6.54 20.41
CA LYS A 175 9.31 7.35 19.36
C LYS A 175 10.00 7.40 18.00
N LYS A 176 11.28 6.98 17.93
CA LYS A 176 12.04 6.89 16.67
C LYS A 176 11.84 5.56 15.94
N ILE A 177 11.18 4.61 16.61
CA ILE A 177 11.03 3.24 16.17
C ILE A 177 9.54 2.90 16.02
N LEU A 178 8.72 3.34 16.98
CA LEU A 178 7.28 3.15 16.97
C LEU A 178 6.53 4.47 17.24
N PRO A 179 5.35 4.66 16.64
CA PRO A 179 4.68 3.73 15.72
C PRO A 179 5.40 3.60 14.38
N TRP A 180 5.44 2.38 13.84
CA TRP A 180 5.98 2.06 12.52
C TRP A 180 4.81 1.78 11.59
N TYR A 181 4.48 2.77 10.75
CA TYR A 181 3.43 2.62 9.75
C TYR A 181 4.02 2.10 8.44
N VAL A 182 3.42 1.03 7.91
CA VAL A 182 3.74 0.47 6.61
C VAL A 182 2.90 1.09 5.51
N LEU A 183 1.62 1.34 5.79
CA LEU A 183 0.74 2.13 4.94
C LEU A 183 0.28 3.35 5.73
N SER A 184 0.35 4.53 5.13
CA SER A 184 -0.10 5.77 5.75
C SER A 184 -0.41 6.81 4.66
N GLY A 185 -1.60 6.71 4.08
CA GLY A 185 -1.97 7.55 2.94
C GLY A 185 -3.45 7.48 2.60
N THR A 186 -3.82 8.19 1.54
CA THR A 186 -5.15 8.11 0.93
C THR A 186 -4.98 7.74 -0.53
N TYR A 187 -5.65 6.68 -0.95
CA TYR A 187 -5.43 6.00 -2.22
C TYR A 187 -6.72 5.96 -3.03
N ALA A 188 -6.62 6.10 -4.35
CA ALA A 188 -7.77 6.17 -5.25
C ALA A 188 -7.87 4.91 -6.13
N PHE A 189 -8.40 3.83 -5.56
CA PHE A 189 -8.62 2.54 -6.24
C PHE A 189 -9.93 2.49 -7.05
N GLY A 190 -10.73 3.55 -7.06
CA GLY A 190 -12.07 3.54 -7.66
C GLY A 190 -12.10 3.17 -9.14
N GLU A 191 -11.10 3.57 -9.93
CA GLU A 191 -10.99 3.21 -11.34
C GLU A 191 -10.82 1.70 -11.54
N ILE A 192 -9.95 1.06 -10.75
CA ILE A 192 -9.72 -0.39 -10.83
C ILE A 192 -10.93 -1.19 -10.33
N CYS A 193 -11.65 -0.67 -9.33
CA CYS A 193 -12.86 -1.32 -8.82
C CYS A 193 -14.04 -1.23 -9.80
N LYS A 194 -14.16 -0.15 -10.57
CA LYS A 194 -15.22 -0.01 -11.60
C LYS A 194 -15.01 -0.97 -12.77
N ASN A 195 -13.76 -1.22 -13.14
CA ASN A 195 -13.41 -2.20 -14.17
C ASN A 195 -13.68 -3.65 -13.73
N ASN A 196 -13.82 -3.91 -12.43
CA ASN A 196 -14.20 -5.22 -11.89
C ASN A 196 -15.69 -5.53 -12.10
N ALA A 197 -16.57 -4.54 -11.90
CA ALA A 197 -18.01 -4.73 -12.07
C ALA A 197 -18.37 -5.12 -13.51
N THR A 198 -17.72 -4.51 -14.51
CA THR A 198 -17.95 -4.79 -15.92
C THR A 198 -17.37 -6.12 -16.41
N LEU A 199 -16.35 -6.67 -15.73
CA LEU A 199 -15.77 -7.99 -16.08
C LEU A 199 -16.50 -9.16 -15.40
N ALA A 200 -17.15 -8.92 -14.25
CA ALA A 200 -17.96 -9.92 -13.57
C ALA A 200 -19.35 -10.15 -14.22
N GLU A 201 -19.75 -9.28 -15.14
CA GLU A 201 -21.02 -9.33 -15.89
C GLU A 201 -20.87 -9.89 -17.32
N MET A 202 -19.66 -10.28 -17.74
CA MET A 202 -19.37 -10.95 -19.02
C MET A 202 -19.11 -12.44 -18.84
#